data_AF-A0A497ED50-F1
#
_entry.id   AF-A0A497ED50-F1
#
_cell.length_a   1.000
_cell.length_b   1.000
_cell.length_c   1.000
_cell.angle_alpha   90.00
_cell.angle_beta   90.00
_cell.angle_gamma   90.00
#
_symmetry.space_group_name_H-M   'P 1'
#
loop_
_entity.id
_entity.type
_entity.pdbx_description
1 polymer ?
#
loop_
_entity_poly.entity_id
_entity_poly.type
_entity_poly.pdbx_seq_one_letter_code
_entity_poly.pdbx_strand_id
1 'polypeptide(L)'
;MPIIIDGNNLLHSLSSHQRSREAVRQTVLDQSRHEKISVTVVFDGPPPSGSPATESLGQVTILYSGQTSADDVIIGELPSGAAARSWSVVTNDRGLAARSRERGALVRTLAQWTGRRGAKARPGKPRQKPPLRPNEVQKWEEEFDKGKETENDAPARVFKAKRQR
;
A
#
# COMPACT_ATOMS: atom_id res chain seq x y z
N MET A 1 -2.89 16.37 -14.75
CA MET A 1 -3.59 16.14 -13.48
C MET A 1 -2.52 15.99 -12.42
N PRO A 2 -2.34 16.97 -11.51
CA PRO A 2 -1.40 16.85 -10.41
C PRO A 2 -1.81 15.72 -9.45
N ILE A 3 -0.81 14.97 -8.97
CA ILE A 3 -1.00 13.86 -8.03
C ILE A 3 -0.24 14.17 -6.75
N ILE A 4 -0.90 14.00 -5.60
CA ILE A 4 -0.25 14.02 -4.29
C ILE A 4 -0.24 12.59 -3.74
N ILE A 5 0.90 12.11 -3.26
CA ILE A 5 1.09 10.76 -2.71
C ILE A 5 1.46 10.89 -1.23
N ASP A 6 0.77 10.13 -0.40
CA ASP A 6 1.17 9.89 0.98
C ASP A 6 2.41 8.97 1.01
N GLY A 7 3.56 9.58 1.29
CA GLY A 7 4.85 8.91 1.29
C GLY A 7 4.99 7.88 2.40
N ASN A 8 4.34 8.07 3.55
CA ASN A 8 4.41 7.12 4.66
C ASN A 8 3.55 5.89 4.35
N ASN A 9 2.36 6.09 3.79
CA ASN A 9 1.53 4.98 3.35
C ASN A 9 2.25 4.15 2.29
N LEU A 10 2.90 4.81 1.32
CA LEU A 10 3.70 4.13 0.31
C LEU A 10 4.91 3.40 0.93
N LEU A 11 5.62 4.02 1.87
CA LEU A 11 6.71 3.39 2.62
C LEU A 11 6.26 2.13 3.36
N HIS A 12 5.11 2.17 4.04
CA HIS A 12 4.58 1.02 4.76
C HIS A 12 4.12 -0.11 3.83
N SER A 13 3.73 0.21 2.59
CA SER A 13 3.37 -0.79 1.58
C SER A 13 4.56 -1.57 1.00
N LEU A 14 5.78 -1.05 1.14
CA LEU A 14 6.99 -1.74 0.71
C LEU A 14 7.31 -2.93 1.63
N SER A 15 8.01 -3.92 1.08
CA SER A 15 8.55 -5.04 1.85
C SER A 15 9.48 -4.54 2.94
N SER A 16 9.54 -5.23 4.09
CA SER A 16 10.33 -4.80 5.25
C SER A 16 11.80 -4.53 4.92
N HIS A 17 12.38 -5.33 4.03
CA HIS A 17 13.77 -5.21 3.57
C HIS A 17 14.02 -4.02 2.64
N GLN A 18 12.97 -3.45 2.04
CA GLN A 18 13.03 -2.34 1.08
C GLN A 18 12.39 -1.06 1.65
N ARG A 19 11.98 -1.07 2.92
CA ARG A 19 11.27 0.04 3.56
C ARG A 19 12.24 1.18 3.87
N SER A 20 12.57 1.96 2.86
CA SER A 20 13.33 3.21 2.99
C SER A 20 12.66 4.35 2.23
N ARG A 21 12.90 5.59 2.68
CA ARG A 21 12.41 6.79 1.99
C ARG A 21 13.01 6.86 0.58
N GLU A 22 14.25 6.42 0.42
CA GLU A 22 14.97 6.34 -0.85
C GLU A 22 14.28 5.38 -1.82
N ALA A 23 13.83 4.21 -1.37
CA ALA A 23 13.10 3.26 -2.21
C ALA A 23 11.75 3.85 -2.68
N VAL A 24 11.06 4.58 -1.81
CA VAL A 24 9.84 5.32 -2.19
C VAL A 24 10.15 6.37 -3.26
N ARG A 25 11.20 7.18 -3.05
CA ARG A 25 11.63 8.19 -4.04
C ARG A 25 11.93 7.56 -5.39
N GLN A 26 12.71 6.48 -5.44
CA GLN A 26 13.03 5.79 -6.69
C GLN A 26 11.78 5.25 -7.38
N THR A 27 10.88 4.62 -6.63
CA THR A 27 9.60 4.10 -7.18
C THR A 27 8.77 5.21 -7.82
N VAL A 28 8.67 6.37 -7.18
CA VAL A 28 7.91 7.51 -7.71
C VAL A 28 8.62 8.15 -8.92
N LEU A 29 9.94 8.26 -8.89
CA LEU A 29 10.73 8.76 -10.02
C LEU A 29 10.55 7.88 -11.25
N ASP A 30 10.66 6.56 -11.10
CA ASP A 30 10.48 5.62 -12.19
C ASP A 30 9.07 5.70 -12.77
N GLN A 31 8.04 5.73 -11.91
CA GLN A 31 6.65 5.84 -12.35
C GLN A 31 6.36 7.17 -13.08
N SER A 32 6.85 8.30 -12.54
CA SER A 32 6.61 9.63 -13.09
C SER A 32 7.28 9.86 -14.46
N ARG A 33 8.47 9.27 -14.67
CA ARG A 33 9.20 9.34 -15.95
C ARG A 33 8.38 8.78 -17.11
N HIS A 34 7.63 7.71 -16.86
CA HIS A 34 6.83 7.06 -17.90
C HIS A 34 5.54 7.81 -18.22
N GLU A 35 4.96 8.51 -17.25
CA GLU A 35 3.61 9.09 -17.37
C GLU A 35 3.58 10.59 -17.67
N LYS A 36 4.72 11.29 -17.63
CA LYS A 36 4.80 12.77 -17.80
C LYS A 36 3.79 13.52 -16.91
N ILE A 37 3.67 13.06 -15.67
CA ILE A 37 2.76 13.62 -14.66
C ILE A 37 3.57 14.31 -13.56
N SER A 38 3.06 15.43 -13.09
CA SER A 38 3.58 16.08 -11.88
C SER A 38 3.11 15.35 -10.64
N VAL A 39 4.05 14.89 -9.83
CA VAL A 39 3.78 14.11 -8.62
C VAL A 39 4.42 14.79 -7.42
N THR A 40 3.64 15.07 -6.39
CA THR A 40 4.13 15.54 -5.10
C THR A 40 4.04 14.39 -4.10
N VAL A 41 5.14 14.06 -3.43
CA VAL A 41 5.19 13.05 -2.36
C VAL A 41 5.39 13.77 -1.05
N VAL A 42 4.53 13.50 -0.06
CA VAL A 42 4.63 14.10 1.27
C VAL A 42 5.07 13.03 2.27
N PHE A 43 6.19 13.25 2.94
CA PHE A 43 6.68 12.41 4.03
C PHE A 43 6.39 13.06 5.38
N ASP A 44 6.14 12.24 6.41
CA ASP A 44 5.99 12.73 7.77
C ASP A 44 7.36 12.95 8.42
N GLY A 45 7.43 13.95 9.30
CA GLY A 45 8.60 14.32 10.05
C GLY A 45 9.58 15.22 9.28
N PRO A 46 10.73 15.53 9.89
CA PRO A 46 11.74 16.40 9.29
C PRO A 46 12.44 15.76 8.09
N PRO A 47 13.02 16.60 7.20
CA PRO A 47 13.90 16.12 6.15
C PRO A 47 15.15 15.44 6.75
N PRO A 48 15.81 14.53 5.99
CA PRO A 48 17.12 14.02 6.38
C PRO A 48 18.11 15.16 6.61
N SER A 49 19.07 14.95 7.52
CA SER A 49 20.10 15.95 7.82
C SER A 49 20.82 16.41 6.54
N GLY A 50 20.84 17.73 6.31
CA GLY A 50 21.46 18.34 5.13
C GLY A 50 20.57 18.36 3.88
N SER A 51 19.32 17.89 3.94
CA SER A 51 18.33 18.01 2.85
C SER A 51 17.36 19.17 3.12
N PRO A 52 16.88 19.87 2.08
CA PRO A 52 15.86 20.90 2.23
C PRO A 52 14.49 20.28 2.58
N ALA A 53 13.58 21.09 3.12
CA ALA A 53 12.19 20.68 3.42
C ALA A 53 11.36 20.36 2.16
N THR A 54 11.78 20.90 1.01
CA THR A 54 11.21 20.62 -0.30
C THR A 54 12.33 20.28 -1.27
N GLU A 55 12.26 19.13 -1.92
CA GLU A 55 13.20 18.70 -2.96
C GLU A 55 12.46 18.57 -4.30
N SER A 56 12.90 19.30 -5.33
CA SER A 56 12.35 19.20 -6.69
C SER A 56 13.23 18.33 -7.59
N LEU A 57 12.71 17.19 -8.03
CA LEU A 57 13.37 16.19 -8.85
C LEU A 57 12.70 16.12 -10.24
N GLY A 58 12.67 17.25 -10.94
CA GLY A 58 12.01 17.38 -12.24
C GLY A 58 10.48 17.43 -12.11
N GLN A 59 9.79 16.38 -12.51
CA GLN A 59 8.32 16.28 -12.39
C GLN A 59 7.87 15.75 -11.02
N VAL A 60 8.82 15.31 -10.18
CA VAL A 60 8.54 14.83 -8.83
C VAL A 60 8.97 15.89 -7.83
N THR A 61 8.09 16.26 -6.92
CA THR A 61 8.41 17.11 -5.77
C THR A 61 8.30 16.28 -4.50
N ILE A 62 9.31 16.31 -3.65
CA ILE A 62 9.28 15.70 -2.33
C ILE A 62 9.10 16.80 -1.29
N LEU A 63 8.13 16.63 -0.40
CA LEU A 63 7.84 17.52 0.72
C LEU A 63 7.97 16.76 2.03
N TYR A 64 8.53 17.41 3.04
CA TYR A 64 8.56 16.91 4.41
C TYR A 64 7.65 17.78 5.28
N SER A 65 6.76 17.15 6.04
CA SER A 65 5.82 17.88 6.90
C SER A 65 6.50 18.55 8.10
N GLY A 66 7.69 18.09 8.50
CA GLY A 66 8.42 18.68 9.62
C GLY A 66 7.75 18.37 10.95
N GLN A 67 7.11 19.38 11.56
CA GLN A 67 6.41 19.24 12.85
C GLN A 67 4.89 19.05 12.71
N THR A 68 4.34 19.26 11.52
CA THR A 68 2.92 19.03 11.24
C THR A 68 2.68 17.63 10.70
N SER A 69 1.44 17.17 10.77
CA SER A 69 1.05 15.90 10.13
C SER A 69 1.16 16.01 8.62
N ALA A 70 1.66 14.95 7.97
CA ALA A 70 1.64 14.84 6.52
C ALA A 70 0.22 14.98 5.96
N ASP A 71 -0.79 14.47 6.67
CA ASP A 71 -2.20 14.59 6.26
C ASP A 71 -2.63 16.05 6.14
N ASP A 72 -2.24 16.89 7.10
CA ASP A 72 -2.62 18.30 7.12
C ASP A 72 -1.90 19.07 6.01
N VAL A 73 -0.64 18.73 5.74
CA VAL A 73 0.11 19.27 4.58
C VAL A 73 -0.58 18.87 3.28
N ILE A 74 -0.93 17.60 3.10
CA ILE A 74 -1.62 17.11 1.90
C ILE A 74 -2.96 17.84 1.69
N ILE A 75 -3.76 18.00 2.74
CA ILE A 75 -5.04 18.71 2.66
C ILE A 75 -4.85 20.21 2.42
N GLY A 76 -3.79 20.82 2.95
CA GLY A 76 -3.45 22.22 2.73
C GLY A 76 -3.00 22.52 1.28
N GLU A 77 -2.32 21.56 0.65
CA GLU A 77 -1.88 21.65 -0.75
C GLU A 77 -3.05 21.51 -1.75
N LEU A 78 -4.15 20.89 -1.35
CA LEU A 78 -5.33 20.76 -2.21
C LEU A 78 -6.04 22.12 -2.37
N PRO A 79 -6.34 22.54 -3.62
CA PRO A 79 -7.15 23.73 -3.82
C PRO A 79 -8.59 23.48 -3.35
N SER A 80 -9.32 24.55 -3.06
CA SER A 80 -10.72 24.45 -2.64
C SER A 80 -11.70 24.47 -3.83
N GLY A 81 -12.88 23.89 -3.64
CA GLY A 81 -13.99 23.98 -4.59
C GLY A 81 -13.79 23.14 -5.86
N ALA A 82 -14.20 23.69 -7.01
CA ALA A 82 -14.18 22.95 -8.29
C ALA A 82 -12.76 22.57 -8.75
N ALA A 83 -11.74 23.36 -8.37
CA ALA A 83 -10.35 23.12 -8.73
C ALA A 83 -9.81 21.81 -8.13
N ALA A 84 -10.29 21.41 -6.95
CA ALA A 84 -9.88 20.17 -6.27
C ALA A 84 -10.14 18.93 -7.14
N ARG A 85 -11.18 18.96 -7.97
CA ARG A 85 -11.56 17.83 -8.85
C ARG A 85 -10.51 17.48 -9.89
N SER A 86 -9.58 18.41 -10.15
CA SER A 86 -8.44 18.20 -11.04
C SER A 86 -7.22 17.60 -10.33
N TRP A 87 -7.30 17.33 -9.02
CA TRP A 87 -6.25 16.75 -8.21
C TRP A 87 -6.58 15.30 -7.84
N SER A 88 -5.54 14.48 -7.71
CA SER A 88 -5.65 13.10 -7.24
C SER A 88 -4.75 12.89 -6.03
N VAL A 89 -5.33 12.42 -4.92
CA VAL A 89 -4.58 11.98 -3.74
C VAL A 89 -4.45 10.47 -3.77
N VAL A 90 -3.23 9.96 -3.55
CA VAL A 90 -2.93 8.53 -3.46
C VAL A 90 -2.64 8.16 -2.02
N THR A 91 -3.55 7.40 -1.41
CA THR A 91 -3.38 6.88 -0.04
C THR A 91 -4.31 5.68 0.17
N ASN A 92 -3.93 4.77 1.06
CA ASN A 92 -4.81 3.74 1.62
C ASN A 92 -5.38 4.13 2.99
N ASP A 93 -4.98 5.27 3.56
CA ASP A 93 -5.54 5.78 4.81
C ASP A 93 -6.99 6.26 4.59
N ARG A 94 -7.91 5.78 5.42
CA ARG A 94 -9.34 6.09 5.27
C ARG A 94 -9.67 7.52 5.71
N GLY A 95 -8.99 8.04 6.73
CA GLY A 95 -9.17 9.39 7.26
C GLY A 95 -8.70 10.44 6.25
N LEU A 96 -7.47 10.30 5.75
CA LEU A 96 -6.96 11.19 4.71
C LEU A 96 -7.79 11.12 3.43
N ALA A 97 -8.24 9.92 3.04
CA ALA A 97 -9.12 9.73 1.89
C ALA A 97 -10.48 10.40 2.05
N ALA A 98 -11.06 10.43 3.25
CA ALA A 98 -12.32 11.12 3.53
C ALA A 98 -12.14 12.64 3.41
N ARG A 99 -11.15 13.21 4.12
CA ARG A 99 -10.82 14.65 4.08
C ARG A 99 -10.50 15.14 2.67
N SER A 100 -9.78 14.32 1.89
CA SER A 100 -9.46 14.65 0.48
C SER A 100 -10.72 14.72 -0.40
N ARG A 101 -11.67 13.81 -0.20
CA ARG A 101 -12.95 13.82 -0.94
C ARG A 101 -13.85 14.97 -0.52
N GLU A 102 -13.87 15.33 0.76
CA GLU A 102 -14.60 16.50 1.25
C GLU A 102 -14.10 17.80 0.59
N ARG A 103 -12.79 17.91 0.33
CA ARG A 103 -12.22 19.00 -0.47
C ARG A 103 -12.61 18.95 -1.95
N GLY A 104 -13.07 17.80 -2.44
CA GLY A 104 -13.46 17.57 -3.83
C GLY A 104 -12.38 16.90 -4.69
N ALA A 105 -11.28 16.44 -4.09
CA ALA A 105 -10.22 15.73 -4.81
C ALA A 105 -10.60 14.28 -5.11
N LEU A 106 -10.03 13.75 -6.19
CA LEU A 106 -10.12 12.33 -6.49
C LEU A 106 -9.18 11.56 -5.55
N VAL A 107 -9.59 10.37 -5.11
CA VAL A 107 -8.74 9.52 -4.27
C VAL A 107 -8.48 8.19 -4.96
N ARG A 108 -7.22 7.79 -4.99
CA ARG A 108 -6.75 6.50 -5.50
C ARG A 108 -6.02 5.75 -4.39
N THR A 109 -6.15 4.43 -4.40
CA THR A 109 -5.35 3.55 -3.54
C THR A 109 -3.94 3.41 -4.08
N LEU A 110 -2.98 3.04 -3.23
CA LEU A 110 -1.62 2.73 -3.68
C LEU A 110 -1.63 1.63 -4.75
N ALA A 111 -2.47 0.61 -4.59
CA ALA A 111 -2.61 -0.47 -5.55
C ALA A 111 -3.14 0.00 -6.92
N GLN A 112 -3.95 1.07 -6.97
CA GLN A 112 -4.41 1.66 -8.24
C GLN A 112 -3.35 2.55 -8.88
N TRP A 113 -2.43 3.10 -8.08
CA TRP A 113 -1.34 3.93 -8.57
C TRP A 113 -0.15 3.07 -9.05
N THR A 114 0.22 2.03 -8.31
CA THR A 114 1.24 1.05 -8.71
C THR A 114 0.71 0.01 -9.70
N GLY A 115 -0.59 -0.27 -9.65
CA GLY A 115 -1.24 -1.28 -10.46
C GLY A 115 -1.67 -0.77 -11.84
N ARG A 116 -1.01 -1.34 -12.86
CA ARG A 116 -1.35 -1.38 -14.30
C ARG A 116 -0.80 -0.25 -15.17
N ARG A 117 0.40 -0.49 -15.68
CA ARG A 117 0.60 -0.45 -17.14
C ARG A 117 -0.32 -1.51 -17.77
N GLY A 118 -1.41 -1.09 -18.45
CA GLY A 118 -2.07 -1.95 -19.44
C GLY A 118 -3.59 -2.17 -19.40
N ALA A 119 -4.39 -1.49 -18.56
CA ALA A 119 -5.84 -1.55 -18.73
C ALA A 119 -6.50 -0.21 -18.48
N LYS A 120 -6.94 0.44 -19.56
CA LYS A 120 -8.02 1.44 -19.48
C LYS A 120 -9.21 0.76 -18.81
N ALA A 121 -9.41 1.01 -17.51
CA ALA A 121 -10.64 0.67 -16.84
C ALA A 121 -11.72 1.61 -17.39
N ARG A 122 -12.42 1.18 -18.44
CA ARG A 122 -13.77 1.69 -18.71
C ARG A 122 -14.61 1.43 -17.45
N PRO A 123 -15.47 2.35 -16.99
CA PRO A 123 -16.39 2.07 -15.90
C PRO A 123 -17.40 1.01 -16.37
N GLY A 124 -17.04 -0.25 -16.19
CA GLY A 124 -17.90 -1.41 -16.45
C GLY A 124 -18.78 -1.64 -15.23
N LYS A 125 -20.08 -1.79 -15.47
CA LYS A 125 -21.12 -2.15 -14.50
C LYS A 125 -20.63 -3.20 -13.48
N PRO A 126 -21.12 -3.17 -12.22
CA PRO A 126 -20.70 -4.11 -11.19
C PRO A 126 -20.90 -5.55 -11.65
N ARG A 127 -19.80 -6.27 -11.78
CA ARG A 127 -19.76 -7.66 -12.21
C ARG A 127 -20.16 -8.52 -11.00
N GLN A 128 -21.36 -9.09 -11.03
CA GLN A 128 -21.81 -10.04 -10.01
C GLN A 128 -20.80 -11.19 -9.94
N LYS A 129 -20.34 -11.55 -8.73
CA LYS A 129 -19.49 -12.71 -8.52
C LYS A 129 -20.27 -13.98 -8.93
N PRO A 130 -19.73 -14.86 -9.78
CA PRO A 130 -20.34 -16.17 -10.00
C PRO A 130 -20.37 -16.95 -8.68
N PRO A 131 -21.42 -17.73 -8.39
CA PRO A 131 -21.40 -18.64 -7.25
C PRO A 131 -20.28 -19.68 -7.44
N LEU A 132 -19.55 -19.94 -6.35
CA LEU A 132 -18.45 -20.91 -6.30
C LEU A 132 -18.97 -22.29 -6.71
N ARG A 133 -18.18 -23.02 -7.52
CA ARG A 133 -18.57 -24.36 -8.00
C ARG A 133 -18.24 -25.40 -6.93
N PRO A 134 -19.09 -26.42 -6.69
CA PRO A 134 -18.91 -27.39 -5.60
C PRO A 134 -17.55 -28.10 -5.57
N ASN A 135 -16.93 -28.34 -6.74
CA ASN A 135 -15.63 -29.00 -6.84
C ASN A 135 -14.44 -28.17 -6.33
N GLU A 136 -14.64 -26.89 -6.03
CA GLU A 136 -13.62 -26.06 -5.36
C GLU A 136 -13.70 -26.16 -3.83
N VAL A 137 -14.76 -26.69 -3.22
CA VAL A 137 -14.83 -26.88 -1.76
C VAL A 137 -14.11 -28.17 -1.35
N GLN A 138 -14.30 -29.25 -2.12
CA GLN A 138 -13.70 -30.55 -1.84
C GLN A 138 -12.17 -30.54 -1.87
N LYS A 139 -11.58 -29.69 -2.73
CA LYS A 139 -10.13 -29.53 -2.83
C LYS A 139 -9.51 -28.81 -1.63
N TRP A 140 -10.31 -28.05 -0.88
CA TRP A 140 -9.87 -27.34 0.33
C TRP A 140 -10.13 -28.18 1.59
N GLU A 141 -11.13 -29.06 1.58
CA GLU A 141 -11.35 -30.05 2.64
C GLU A 141 -10.20 -31.07 2.70
N GLU A 142 -9.66 -31.52 1.56
CA GLU A 142 -8.49 -32.41 1.52
C GLU A 142 -7.18 -31.75 1.98
N GLU A 143 -7.07 -30.42 1.85
CA GLU A 143 -5.87 -29.66 2.21
C GLU A 143 -5.82 -29.33 3.72
N PHE A 144 -6.99 -29.21 4.37
CA PHE A 144 -7.10 -29.02 5.82
C PHE A 144 -7.00 -30.32 6.65
N ASP A 145 -7.30 -31.48 6.06
CA ASP A 145 -7.22 -32.77 6.76
C ASP A 145 -5.79 -33.39 6.76
N LYS A 146 -4.89 -32.90 5.90
CA LYS A 146 -3.47 -33.33 5.83
C LYS A 146 -2.54 -32.72 6.88
N GLY A 147 -3.08 -31.97 7.85
CA GLY A 147 -2.34 -31.34 8.95
C GLY A 147 -2.36 -32.12 10.28
N LYS A 148 -2.93 -33.33 10.34
CA LYS A 148 -3.09 -34.10 11.59
C LYS A 148 -2.25 -35.37 11.76
N GLU A 149 -1.32 -35.69 10.86
CA GLU A 149 -0.45 -36.86 11.02
C GLU A 149 1.01 -36.56 10.71
N THR A 150 1.74 -35.98 11.68
CA THR A 150 3.15 -36.31 11.97
C THR A 150 3.48 -35.93 13.42
N GLU A 151 2.81 -36.56 14.38
CA GLU A 151 3.36 -36.77 15.72
C GLU A 151 3.77 -38.24 15.79
N ASN A 152 5.07 -38.51 15.64
CA ASN A 152 5.83 -39.60 16.28
C ASN A 152 7.08 -39.94 15.46
N ASP A 153 8.20 -39.30 15.80
CA ASP A 153 9.47 -40.03 15.82
C ASP A 153 10.22 -39.65 17.10
N ALA A 154 9.79 -40.26 18.20
CA ALA A 154 10.48 -40.21 19.47
C ALA A 154 11.63 -41.22 19.46
N PRO A 155 12.85 -40.86 19.89
CA PRO A 155 13.93 -41.83 20.04
C PRO A 155 13.62 -42.86 21.14
N ALA A 156 13.93 -44.12 20.84
CA ALA A 156 13.63 -45.32 21.60
C ALA A 156 13.97 -45.23 23.11
N ARG A 157 12.95 -45.31 23.97
CA ARG A 157 13.10 -45.60 25.40
C ARG A 157 13.09 -47.10 25.62
N VAL A 158 14.25 -47.65 26.00
CA VAL A 158 14.36 -48.98 26.60
C VAL A 158 13.75 -48.93 28.00
N PHE A 159 12.59 -49.57 28.19
CA PHE A 159 12.04 -49.88 29.51
C PHE A 159 12.05 -51.40 29.72
N LYS A 160 12.91 -51.87 30.64
CA LYS A 160 12.85 -53.23 31.17
C LYS A 160 11.65 -53.34 32.12
N ALA A 161 10.82 -54.36 31.90
CA ALA A 161 9.75 -54.77 32.82
C ALA A 161 10.30 -55.58 34.00
N LYS A 162 9.69 -55.44 35.19
CA LYS A 162 9.06 -56.57 35.90
C LYS A 162 8.42 -56.19 37.26
N ARG A 163 7.13 -56.51 37.34
CA ARG A 163 6.38 -57.27 38.38
C ARG A 163 6.36 -56.81 39.85
N GLN A 164 5.12 -56.78 40.33
CA GLN A 164 4.60 -56.89 41.71
C GLN A 164 5.48 -57.66 42.71
N ARG A 165 5.50 -57.16 43.94
CA ARG A 165 4.89 -57.81 45.11
C ARG A 165 4.26 -56.77 46.03
#